data_AF-A0AAV7QIB8-F1
#
_entry.id   AF-A0AAV7QIB8-F1
#
_cell.length_a   1.000
_cell.length_b   1.000
_cell.length_c   1.000
_cell.angle_alpha   90.00
_cell.angle_beta   90.00
_cell.angle_gamma   90.00
#
_symmetry.space_group_name_H-M   'P 1'
#
loop_
_entity.id
_entity.type
_entity.pdbx_description
1 polymer ?
#
loop_
_entity_poly.entity_id
_entity_poly.type
_entity_poly.pdbx_seq_one_letter_code
_entity_poly.pdbx_strand_id
1 'polypeptide(L)'
;MLGIWAISISLLGTVNGAEICYDRLGCFSDESPWSGTAERPIGGLPWSPEKINTRFLLYTKENQNSFQEISAKDAASLLSSNFKTSRKTRFIIHGFLEKGEESWLSNMCKVCVTARLFDLKSKIKIHIIYN
;
A
#
# COMPACT_ATOMS: atom_id res chain seq x y z
N MET A 1 -12.48 -40.51 -39.68
CA MET A 1 -13.24 -39.90 -38.57
C MET A 1 -12.41 -39.63 -37.30
N LEU A 2 -11.07 -39.80 -37.31
CA LEU A 2 -10.18 -39.54 -36.16
C LEU A 2 -9.45 -38.16 -36.21
N GLY A 3 -9.46 -37.48 -37.35
CA GLY A 3 -8.69 -36.24 -37.56
C GLY A 3 -9.34 -34.96 -37.03
N ILE A 4 -10.65 -34.97 -36.73
CA ILE A 4 -11.39 -33.77 -36.31
C ILE A 4 -11.26 -33.53 -34.79
N TRP A 5 -11.09 -34.60 -34.00
CA TRP A 5 -10.91 -34.49 -32.54
C TRP A 5 -9.53 -33.96 -32.13
N ALA A 6 -8.49 -34.16 -32.94
CA ALA A 6 -7.15 -33.65 -32.66
C ALA A 6 -7.03 -32.12 -32.79
N ILE A 7 -7.88 -31.50 -33.61
CA ILE A 7 -7.85 -30.05 -33.85
C ILE A 7 -8.53 -29.30 -32.69
N SER A 8 -9.58 -29.88 -32.09
CA SER A 8 -10.28 -29.29 -30.94
C SER A 8 -9.44 -29.25 -29.66
N ILE A 9 -8.54 -30.22 -29.46
CA ILE A 9 -7.64 -30.27 -28.29
C ILE A 9 -6.50 -29.23 -28.42
N SER A 10 -6.11 -28.86 -29.64
CA SER A 10 -5.03 -27.90 -29.91
C SER A 10 -5.41 -26.42 -29.69
N LEU A 11 -6.69 -26.13 -29.38
CA LEU A 11 -7.23 -24.79 -29.19
C LEU A 11 -7.51 -24.42 -27.72
N LEU A 12 -7.14 -25.27 -26.77
CA LEU A 12 -7.10 -24.93 -25.35
C LEU A 12 -5.72 -24.36 -25.02
N GLY A 13 -5.38 -23.22 -25.62
CA GLY A 13 -4.26 -22.42 -25.11
C GLY A 13 -4.61 -21.97 -23.70
N THR A 14 -3.79 -22.32 -22.70
CA THR A 14 -3.92 -21.74 -21.37
C THR A 14 -3.59 -20.26 -21.49
N VAL A 15 -4.58 -19.40 -21.25
CA VAL A 15 -4.32 -17.96 -21.09
C VAL A 15 -3.64 -17.81 -19.73
N ASN A 16 -2.31 -17.88 -19.69
CA ASN A 16 -1.55 -17.57 -18.49
C ASN A 16 -1.61 -16.06 -18.26
N GLY A 17 -1.82 -15.64 -17.01
CA GLY A 17 -1.81 -14.21 -16.67
C GLY A 17 -0.40 -13.64 -16.74
N ALA A 18 -0.32 -12.32 -16.82
CA ALA A 18 0.95 -11.59 -16.70
C ALA A 18 1.39 -11.52 -15.23
N GLU A 19 2.69 -11.32 -15.02
CA GLU A 19 3.30 -11.14 -13.71
C GLU A 19 4.32 -10.00 -13.72
N ILE A 20 4.40 -9.25 -12.63
CA ILE A 20 5.45 -8.26 -12.36
C ILE A 20 6.01 -8.42 -10.95
N CYS A 21 7.33 -8.30 -10.80
CA CYS A 21 8.00 -8.41 -9.50
C CYS A 21 8.66 -7.08 -9.11
N TYR A 22 8.51 -6.72 -7.83
CA TYR A 22 9.16 -5.56 -7.24
C TYR A 22 10.07 -6.00 -6.09
N ASP A 23 11.24 -5.38 -6.02
CA ASP A 23 12.22 -5.66 -4.98
C ASP A 23 11.60 -5.53 -3.58
N ARG A 24 11.87 -6.53 -2.72
CA ARG A 24 11.33 -6.71 -1.35
C ARG A 24 9.81 -6.86 -1.21
N LEU A 25 9.02 -6.67 -2.27
CA LEU A 25 7.56 -6.78 -2.24
C LEU A 25 7.05 -8.07 -2.90
N GLY A 26 7.89 -8.76 -3.68
CA GLY A 26 7.54 -10.00 -4.35
C GLY A 26 6.87 -9.74 -5.71
N CYS A 27 6.17 -10.76 -6.20
CA CYS A 27 5.54 -10.76 -7.51
C CYS A 27 4.02 -10.64 -7.41
N PHE A 28 3.43 -9.97 -8.39
CA PHE A 28 2.00 -9.72 -8.52
C PHE A 28 1.56 -10.25 -9.88
N SER A 29 0.54 -11.10 -9.88
CA SER A 29 -0.07 -11.63 -11.08
C SER A 29 -1.45 -11.01 -11.30
N ASP A 30 -1.87 -10.92 -12.55
CA ASP A 30 -3.26 -10.63 -12.91
C ASP A 30 -4.12 -11.89 -13.12
N GLU A 31 -3.60 -13.08 -12.82
CA GLU A 31 -4.41 -14.30 -12.78
C GLU A 31 -5.54 -14.21 -11.73
N SER A 32 -6.60 -14.99 -11.94
CA SER A 32 -7.69 -15.12 -10.96
C SER A 32 -7.11 -15.51 -9.59
N PRO A 33 -7.51 -14.85 -8.49
CA PRO A 33 -8.69 -13.97 -8.36
C PRO A 33 -8.40 -12.46 -8.55
N TRP A 34 -7.20 -12.08 -9.02
CA TRP A 34 -6.78 -10.67 -9.09
C TRP A 34 -7.35 -9.92 -10.31
N SER A 35 -7.62 -10.63 -11.40
CA SER A 35 -8.35 -10.17 -12.58
C SER A 35 -9.19 -11.29 -13.22
N GLY A 36 -9.99 -10.94 -14.23
CA GLY A 36 -10.77 -11.88 -15.03
C GLY A 36 -11.97 -12.52 -14.30
N THR A 37 -12.32 -12.04 -13.11
CA THR A 37 -13.49 -12.51 -12.34
C THR A 37 -14.72 -11.64 -12.60
N ALA A 38 -15.91 -12.10 -12.18
CA ALA A 38 -17.14 -11.32 -12.31
C ALA A 38 -17.07 -9.99 -11.53
N GLU A 39 -16.41 -10.01 -10.37
CA GLU A 39 -16.22 -8.83 -9.51
C GLU A 39 -15.09 -7.92 -9.99
N ARG A 40 -14.11 -8.47 -10.75
CA ARG A 40 -12.91 -7.77 -11.24
C ARG A 40 -12.69 -8.07 -12.74
N PRO A 41 -13.64 -7.71 -13.62
CA PRO A 41 -13.61 -8.11 -15.03
C PRO A 41 -12.49 -7.43 -15.80
N ILE A 42 -12.13 -6.20 -15.40
CA ILE A 42 -10.98 -5.46 -15.89
C ILE A 42 -10.04 -5.31 -14.70
N GLY A 43 -8.97 -6.08 -14.69
CA GLY A 43 -7.87 -5.90 -13.77
C GLY A 43 -6.60 -5.61 -14.55
N GLY A 44 -5.60 -5.11 -13.85
CA GLY A 44 -4.27 -4.90 -14.38
C GLY A 44 -3.25 -5.13 -13.29
N LEU A 45 -2.00 -5.28 -13.70
CA LEU A 45 -0.89 -5.34 -12.78
C LEU A 45 -0.74 -4.01 -12.02
N PRO A 46 -0.30 -4.06 -10.75
CA PRO A 46 -0.08 -2.85 -9.97
C PRO A 46 0.98 -1.95 -10.62
N TRP A 47 0.92 -0.66 -10.32
CA TRP A 47 1.98 0.28 -10.69
C TRP A 47 3.24 0.05 -9.85
N SER A 48 4.40 0.48 -10.37
CA SER A 48 5.66 0.34 -9.65
C SER A 48 5.67 1.12 -8.33
N PRO A 49 6.42 0.67 -7.30
CA PRO A 49 6.56 1.40 -6.05
C PRO A 49 7.04 2.83 -6.24
N GLU A 50 7.89 3.07 -7.25
CA GLU A 50 8.39 4.40 -7.62
C GLU A 50 7.27 5.27 -8.22
N LYS A 51 6.36 4.68 -9.00
CA LYS A 51 5.23 5.39 -9.60
C LYS A 51 4.13 5.71 -8.57
N ILE A 52 3.86 4.78 -7.65
CA ILE A 52 2.91 4.95 -6.53
C ILE A 52 3.50 5.89 -5.45
N ASN A 53 4.83 5.96 -5.36
CA ASN A 53 5.59 6.83 -4.46
C ASN A 53 5.00 6.88 -3.03
N THR A 54 4.91 5.71 -2.40
CA THR A 54 4.37 5.58 -1.04
C THR A 54 5.35 6.17 -0.01
N ARG A 55 4.88 7.15 0.77
CA ARG A 55 5.63 7.84 1.82
C ARG A 55 5.03 7.56 3.19
N PHE A 56 5.86 7.40 4.21
CA PHE A 56 5.42 7.21 5.60
C PHE A 56 5.75 8.45 6.43
N LEU A 57 4.72 9.17 6.84
CA LEU A 57 4.80 10.44 7.56
C LEU A 57 4.49 10.21 9.05
N LEU A 58 5.53 10.18 9.89
CA LEU A 58 5.41 9.92 11.31
C LEU A 58 4.98 11.17 12.09
N TYR A 59 3.90 11.04 12.85
CA TYR A 59 3.46 12.00 13.85
C TYR A 59 3.51 11.37 15.24
N THR A 60 4.07 12.10 16.20
CA THR A 60 4.15 11.68 17.60
C THR A 60 3.70 12.83 18.51
N LYS A 61 3.68 12.58 19.83
CA LYS A 61 3.40 13.63 20.81
C LYS A 61 4.42 14.76 20.74
N GLU A 62 5.65 14.42 20.39
CA GLU A 62 6.80 15.30 20.30
C GLU A 62 6.81 16.15 19.01
N ASN A 63 6.11 15.73 17.94
CA ASN A 63 6.08 16.42 16.65
C ASN A 63 4.67 16.43 16.03
N GLN A 64 3.71 17.05 16.71
CA GLN A 64 2.30 17.03 16.28
C GLN A 64 1.99 17.89 15.05
N ASN A 65 2.82 18.91 14.78
CA ASN A 65 2.58 19.88 13.71
C ASN A 65 3.44 19.64 12.47
N SER A 66 4.52 18.86 12.59
CA SER A 66 5.43 18.57 11.49
C SER A 66 5.77 17.09 11.50
N PHE A 67 5.60 16.43 10.35
CA PHE A 67 5.90 15.01 10.23
C PHE A 67 7.41 14.76 10.16
N GLN A 68 7.82 13.56 10.54
CA GLN A 68 9.12 13.01 10.19
C GLN A 68 8.91 11.93 9.14
N GLU A 69 9.53 12.04 7.97
CA GLU A 69 9.44 11.01 6.94
C GLU A 69 10.34 9.83 7.31
N ILE A 70 9.77 8.62 7.29
CA ILE A 70 10.47 7.37 7.61
C ILE A 70 10.36 6.40 6.43
N SER A 71 11.30 5.46 6.33
CA SER A 71 11.37 4.52 5.21
C SER A 71 11.63 3.10 5.68
N ALA A 72 10.92 2.14 5.09
CA ALA A 72 11.22 0.72 5.26
C ALA A 72 12.52 0.31 4.54
N LYS A 73 13.05 1.14 3.62
CA LYS A 73 14.34 0.96 2.95
C LYS A 73 15.52 1.50 3.76
N ASP A 74 15.27 2.38 4.72
CA ASP A 74 16.29 2.99 5.55
C ASP A 74 15.93 2.92 7.03
N ALA A 75 16.52 1.97 7.74
CA ALA A 75 16.31 1.80 9.18
C ALA A 75 16.81 3.02 9.98
N ALA A 76 17.79 3.78 9.48
CA ALA A 76 18.30 4.96 10.17
C ALA A 76 17.21 6.03 10.31
N SER A 77 16.39 6.24 9.26
CA SER A 77 15.25 7.18 9.31
C SER A 77 14.28 6.91 10.47
N LEU A 78 14.05 5.63 10.81
CA LEU A 78 13.20 5.25 11.94
C LEU A 78 13.90 5.50 13.27
N LEU A 79 15.19 5.13 13.38
CA LEU A 79 15.99 5.26 14.59
C LEU A 79 16.26 6.72 14.97
N SER A 80 16.41 7.61 13.99
CA SER A 80 16.60 9.05 14.21
C SER A 80 15.30 9.82 14.42
N SER A 81 14.14 9.16 14.30
CA SER A 81 12.83 9.79 14.48
C SER A 81 12.36 9.78 15.94
N ASN A 82 11.23 10.40 16.22
CA ASN A 82 10.55 10.34 17.52
C ASN A 82 9.80 9.02 17.76
N PHE A 83 9.97 8.01 16.90
CA PHE A 83 9.36 6.70 17.07
C PHE A 83 9.85 6.05 18.36
N LYS A 84 8.93 5.43 19.12
CA LYS A 84 9.29 4.67 20.32
C LYS A 84 8.58 3.32 20.31
N THR A 85 9.35 2.26 20.44
CA THR A 85 8.87 0.86 20.44
C THR A 85 7.93 0.57 21.62
N SER A 86 8.04 1.31 22.73
CA SER A 86 7.14 1.22 23.88
C SER A 86 5.74 1.80 23.65
N ARG A 87 5.49 2.39 22.47
CA ARG A 87 4.24 3.07 22.14
C ARG A 87 3.48 2.28 21.07
N LYS A 88 2.16 2.18 21.23
CA LYS A 88 1.29 1.66 20.17
C LYS A 88 1.42 2.54 18.93
N THR A 89 1.61 1.86 17.79
CA THR A 89 1.68 2.47 16.45
C THR A 89 0.35 2.28 15.75
N ARG A 90 -0.13 3.31 15.07
CA ARG A 90 -1.34 3.23 14.23
C ARG A 90 -1.08 3.85 12.87
N PHE A 91 -1.52 3.14 11.83
CA PHE A 91 -1.46 3.61 10.47
C PHE A 91 -2.77 4.33 10.10
N ILE A 92 -2.66 5.44 9.37
CA ILE A 92 -3.80 6.13 8.76
C ILE A 92 -3.50 6.18 7.25
N ILE A 93 -4.38 5.58 6.46
CA ILE A 93 -4.23 5.39 5.02
C ILE A 93 -5.43 6.06 4.37
N HIS A 94 -5.17 6.97 3.43
CA HIS A 94 -6.21 7.61 2.64
C HIS A 94 -6.69 6.70 1.50
N GLY A 95 -7.76 7.09 0.82
CA GLY A 95 -8.36 6.29 -0.23
C GLY A 95 -8.86 7.13 -1.41
N PHE A 96 -10.12 6.90 -1.79
CA PHE A 96 -10.73 7.43 -3.01
C PHE A 96 -10.48 8.93 -3.25
N LEU A 97 -9.85 9.25 -4.39
CA LEU A 97 -9.56 10.60 -4.90
C LEU A 97 -8.74 11.52 -3.96
N GLU A 98 -8.24 11.00 -2.85
CA GLU A 98 -7.54 11.81 -1.88
C GLU A 98 -6.03 11.77 -2.10
N LYS A 99 -5.39 12.88 -1.71
CA LYS A 99 -3.94 12.93 -1.53
C LYS A 99 -3.63 12.70 -0.07
N GLY A 100 -2.49 12.08 0.21
CA GLY A 100 -2.04 11.89 1.58
C GLY A 100 -1.56 13.18 2.25
N GLU A 101 -1.82 14.37 1.72
CA GLU A 101 -1.54 15.66 2.37
C GLU A 101 -2.80 16.38 2.83
N GLU A 102 -3.98 15.80 2.60
CA GLU A 102 -5.24 16.37 3.08
C GLU A 102 -5.25 16.56 4.61
N SER A 103 -5.89 17.65 5.03
CA SER A 103 -5.88 18.11 6.42
C SER A 103 -6.55 17.13 7.37
N TRP A 104 -7.50 16.31 6.89
CA TRP A 104 -8.20 15.34 7.73
C TRP A 104 -7.26 14.30 8.31
N LEU A 105 -6.23 13.87 7.57
CA LEU A 105 -5.27 12.87 8.06
C LEU A 105 -4.42 13.44 9.21
N SER A 106 -3.94 14.68 9.07
CA SER A 106 -3.14 15.32 10.12
C SER A 106 -4.01 15.70 11.32
N ASN A 107 -5.26 16.10 11.09
CA ASN A 107 -6.25 16.34 12.15
C ASN A 107 -6.57 15.06 12.91
N MET A 108 -6.75 13.93 12.21
CA MET A 108 -6.97 12.62 12.83
C MET A 108 -5.75 12.17 13.64
N CYS A 109 -4.53 12.42 13.15
CA CYS A 109 -3.30 12.25 13.93
C CYS A 109 -3.32 13.10 15.21
N LYS A 110 -3.61 14.40 15.12
CA LYS A 110 -3.67 15.31 16.27
C LYS A 110 -4.66 14.84 17.32
N VAL A 111 -5.90 14.51 16.93
CA VAL A 111 -6.92 14.00 17.86
C VAL A 111 -6.43 12.74 18.55
N CYS A 112 -5.89 11.78 17.80
CA CYS A 112 -5.48 10.51 18.39
C CYS A 112 -4.21 10.60 19.25
N VAL A 113 -3.36 11.59 19.02
CA VAL A 113 -2.14 11.83 19.80
C VAL A 113 -2.44 12.62 21.07
N THR A 114 -3.46 13.48 21.06
CA THR A 114 -3.87 14.33 22.19
C THR A 114 -4.92 13.69 23.11
N ALA A 115 -5.83 12.87 22.56
CA ALA A 115 -6.89 12.23 23.34
C ALA A 115 -6.32 11.22 24.36
N ARG A 116 -6.49 11.51 25.66
CA ARG A 116 -6.15 10.58 26.77
C ARG A 116 -7.00 9.31 26.81
N LEU A 117 -8.12 9.27 26.09
CA LEU A 117 -9.04 8.12 26.06
C LEU A 117 -8.44 6.88 25.39
N PHE A 118 -7.32 7.04 24.69
CA PHE A 118 -6.51 5.93 24.25
C PHE A 118 -5.05 6.23 24.56
N ASP A 119 -4.42 5.45 25.44
CA ASP A 119 -2.99 5.56 25.72
C ASP A 119 -2.16 5.13 24.48
N LEU A 120 -2.04 6.03 23.51
CA LEU A 120 -1.43 5.83 22.19
C LEU A 120 -0.50 6.99 21.92
N LYS A 121 0.71 6.71 21.44
CA LYS A 121 1.76 7.73 21.48
C LYS A 121 2.64 7.79 20.22
N SER A 122 2.38 6.98 19.19
CA SER A 122 3.06 7.06 17.87
C SER A 122 2.08 6.72 16.72
N LYS A 123 2.09 7.50 15.64
CA LYS A 123 1.23 7.29 14.45
C LYS A 123 1.98 7.49 13.16
N ILE A 124 1.71 6.63 12.18
CA ILE A 124 2.30 6.71 10.85
C ILE A 124 1.18 7.01 9.85
N LYS A 125 1.22 8.18 9.24
CA LYS A 125 0.34 8.58 8.15
C LYS A 125 0.96 8.09 6.84
N ILE A 126 0.24 7.28 6.06
CA ILE A 126 0.72 6.78 4.77
C ILE A 126 0.20 7.69 3.68
N HIS A 127 1.12 8.24 2.89
CA HIS A 127 0.83 9.06 1.73
C HIS A 127 1.19 8.27 0.47
N ILE A 128 0.18 7.81 -0.25
CA ILE A 128 0.33 7.27 -1.61
C ILE A 128 0.14 8.42 -2.61
N ILE A 129 1.10 8.66 -3.50
CA ILE A 129 1.02 9.69 -4.54
C ILE A 129 0.77 9.00 -5.88
N TYR A 130 -0.44 9.14 -6.40
CA TYR A 130 -0.71 8.79 -7.79
C TYR A 130 -0.29 9.98 -8.68
N ASN A 131 0.62 9.76 -9.62
CA ASN A 131 1.01 10.73 -10.64
C ASN A 131 0.16 10.52 -11.90
#